data_AF-A0A7Y0DZB0-F1
#
_entry.id   AF-A0A7Y0DZB0-F1
#
_cell.length_a   1.000
_cell.length_b   1.000
_cell.length_c   1.000
_cell.angle_alpha   90.00
_cell.angle_beta   90.00
_cell.angle_gamma   90.00
#
_symmetry.space_group_name_H-M   'P 1'
#
loop_
_entity.id
_entity.type
_entity.pdbx_description
1 polymer ?
#
loop_
_entity_poly.entity_id
_entity_poly.type
_entity_poly.pdbx_seq_one_letter_code
_entity_poly.pdbx_strand_id
1 'polypeptide(L)'
;MSADPRSIAERVSLETGLAFTGSEGRDGDGSRWLELRPAEHPAGQTFTLRTIVGWRRIDVLFRPGNFAGELIEAMGSAEQTGRQGFRAVLGVCRDDGADIALSVNGAARDPNDDGIWTTPWRSLDLAIRRGMLAINDGDADADMRQIELWTSRAAAAVLSLLPLEANDDGGEEPTPEIAGLPEGAKTRIEVNRYERDRRNRAAALAIHGYLCKACDLDMGERYGPDAAGLIEVHHVTPVSEVGPGYIIDPRTDLVPLCPNCHAVAHRRAPPFTVDELRKKQGRA
;
A
#
# COMPACT_ATOMS: atom_id res chain seq x y z
N MET A 1 10.12 6.25 -23.13
CA MET A 1 8.88 5.48 -23.39
C MET A 1 7.81 6.03 -22.47
N SER A 2 6.56 6.15 -22.92
CA SER A 2 5.49 6.68 -22.06
C SER A 2 5.03 5.59 -21.08
N ALA A 3 4.74 5.94 -19.84
CA ALA A 3 4.37 4.98 -18.80
C ALA A 3 3.21 4.04 -19.23
N ASP A 4 3.43 2.73 -19.29
CA ASP A 4 2.42 1.72 -19.65
C ASP A 4 1.41 1.52 -18.50
N PRO A 5 0.10 1.78 -18.71
CA PRO A 5 -0.91 1.56 -17.67
C PRO A 5 -0.98 0.10 -17.19
N ARG A 6 -0.59 -0.89 -18.01
CA ARG A 6 -0.63 -2.31 -17.61
C ARG A 6 0.44 -2.62 -16.57
N SER A 7 1.67 -2.19 -16.80
CA SER A 7 2.77 -2.36 -15.83
C SER A 7 2.45 -1.69 -14.49
N ILE A 8 1.86 -0.49 -14.52
CA ILE A 8 1.42 0.19 -13.29
C ILE A 8 0.31 -0.62 -12.60
N ALA A 9 -0.67 -1.14 -13.35
CA ALA A 9 -1.73 -1.95 -12.79
C ALA A 9 -1.19 -3.23 -12.12
N GLU A 10 -0.27 -3.93 -12.78
CA GLU A 10 0.39 -5.12 -12.23
C GLU A 10 1.15 -4.79 -10.94
N ARG A 11 1.91 -3.69 -10.95
CA ARG A 11 2.68 -3.25 -9.78
C ARG A 11 1.78 -2.88 -8.60
N VAL A 12 0.78 -2.03 -8.82
CA VAL A 12 -0.18 -1.62 -7.79
C VAL A 12 -0.98 -2.83 -7.29
N SER A 13 -1.31 -3.78 -8.16
CA SER A 13 -1.99 -5.02 -7.75
C SER A 13 -1.14 -5.85 -6.80
N LEU A 14 0.15 -6.02 -7.11
CA LEU A 14 1.09 -6.75 -6.27
C LEU A 14 1.31 -6.06 -4.93
N GLU A 15 1.36 -4.73 -4.91
CA GLU A 15 1.55 -3.92 -3.70
C GLU A 15 0.32 -3.96 -2.78
N THR A 16 -0.86 -3.79 -3.37
CA THR A 16 -2.11 -3.65 -2.63
C THR A 16 -2.82 -4.98 -2.36
N GLY A 17 -2.48 -6.03 -3.09
CA GLY A 17 -3.21 -7.30 -3.10
C GLY A 17 -4.60 -7.24 -3.73
N LEU A 18 -5.05 -6.07 -4.19
CA LEU A 18 -6.28 -5.89 -4.96
C LEU A 18 -5.92 -5.89 -6.44
N ALA A 19 -6.49 -6.79 -7.23
CA ALA A 19 -6.22 -6.84 -8.66
C ALA A 19 -6.75 -5.58 -9.35
N PHE A 20 -5.95 -4.97 -10.22
CA PHE A 20 -6.29 -3.80 -11.04
C PHE A 20 -6.09 -4.11 -12.53
N THR A 21 -6.87 -3.42 -13.35
CA THR A 21 -6.68 -3.32 -14.80
C THR A 21 -6.34 -1.89 -15.16
N GLY A 22 -5.36 -1.71 -16.05
CA GLY A 22 -4.89 -0.41 -16.50
C GLY A 22 -5.43 -0.03 -17.88
N SER A 23 -5.82 1.22 -18.04
CA SER A 23 -6.15 1.84 -19.33
C SER A 23 -5.53 3.23 -19.45
N GLU A 24 -5.51 3.78 -20.66
CA GLU A 24 -5.03 5.14 -20.90
C GLU A 24 -5.91 5.89 -21.90
N GLY A 25 -5.77 7.20 -21.92
CA GLY A 25 -6.35 8.04 -22.94
C GLY A 25 -5.92 9.49 -22.83
N ARG A 26 -6.68 10.38 -23.46
CA ARG A 26 -6.46 11.82 -23.40
C ARG A 26 -7.75 12.54 -23.06
N ASP A 27 -7.64 13.63 -22.30
CA ASP A 27 -8.75 14.55 -22.10
C ASP A 27 -8.90 15.48 -23.32
N GLY A 28 -9.98 16.27 -23.36
CA GLY A 28 -10.27 17.15 -24.50
C GLY A 28 -9.24 18.26 -24.74
N ASP A 29 -8.42 18.57 -23.73
CA ASP A 29 -7.28 19.48 -23.79
C ASP A 29 -5.98 18.80 -24.26
N GLY A 30 -6.02 17.49 -24.54
CA GLY A 30 -4.88 16.67 -24.97
C GLY A 30 -4.05 16.09 -23.82
N SER A 31 -4.39 16.38 -22.56
CA SER A 31 -3.68 15.86 -21.38
C SER A 31 -3.79 14.34 -21.32
N ARG A 32 -2.65 13.65 -21.22
CA ARG A 32 -2.63 12.18 -21.10
C ARG A 32 -3.02 11.77 -19.69
N TRP A 33 -3.87 10.77 -19.60
CA TRP A 33 -4.23 10.13 -18.34
C TRP A 33 -4.02 8.63 -18.43
N LEU A 34 -3.68 8.05 -17.28
CA LEU A 34 -3.63 6.62 -17.00
C LEU A 34 -4.74 6.34 -15.98
N GLU A 35 -5.40 5.20 -16.07
CA GLU A 35 -6.49 4.87 -15.18
C GLU A 35 -6.40 3.42 -14.71
N LEU A 36 -6.40 3.23 -13.39
CA LEU A 36 -6.50 1.92 -12.77
C LEU A 36 -7.93 1.70 -12.29
N ARG A 37 -8.48 0.52 -12.58
CA ARG A 37 -9.79 0.07 -12.08
C ARG A 37 -9.65 -1.29 -11.44
N PRO A 38 -10.27 -1.56 -10.27
CA PRO A 38 -10.34 -2.90 -9.71
C PRO A 38 -10.79 -3.92 -10.77
N ALA A 39 -10.02 -4.99 -10.90
CA ALA A 39 -10.35 -6.09 -11.80
C ALA A 39 -11.62 -6.80 -11.31
N GLU A 40 -12.34 -7.43 -12.23
CA GLU A 40 -13.52 -8.27 -11.89
C GLU A 40 -14.74 -7.52 -11.29
N HIS A 41 -14.65 -6.20 -11.10
CA HIS A 41 -15.75 -5.37 -10.62
C HIS A 41 -16.28 -4.42 -11.72
N PRO A 42 -17.62 -4.25 -11.86
CA PRO A 42 -18.17 -3.31 -12.82
C PRO A 42 -17.76 -1.87 -12.51
N ALA A 43 -17.22 -1.15 -13.50
CA ALA A 43 -16.74 0.23 -13.35
C ALA A 43 -17.78 1.18 -12.71
N GLY A 44 -19.06 0.98 -13.02
CA GLY A 44 -20.14 1.80 -12.47
C GLY A 44 -20.38 1.61 -10.97
N GLN A 45 -20.01 0.46 -10.39
CA GLN A 45 -20.27 0.11 -8.99
C GLN A 45 -19.02 0.19 -8.10
N THR A 46 -17.87 0.49 -8.69
CA THR A 46 -16.56 0.53 -8.02
C THR A 46 -15.96 1.93 -8.14
N PHE A 47 -14.65 2.03 -8.33
CA PHE A 47 -13.93 3.27 -8.53
C PHE A 47 -12.84 3.12 -9.58
N THR A 48 -12.31 4.26 -10.02
CA THR A 48 -11.03 4.32 -10.72
C THR A 48 -10.06 5.24 -10.00
N LEU A 49 -8.77 4.97 -10.19
CA LEU A 49 -7.68 5.88 -9.85
C LEU A 49 -7.15 6.44 -11.15
N ARG A 50 -7.43 7.72 -11.40
CA ARG A 50 -6.99 8.40 -12.61
C ARG A 50 -5.74 9.21 -12.33
N THR A 51 -4.64 8.84 -12.97
CA THR A 51 -3.37 9.53 -12.90
C THR A 51 -3.20 10.42 -14.12
N ILE A 52 -3.15 11.74 -13.90
CA ILE A 52 -2.88 12.74 -14.94
C ILE A 52 -1.41 13.14 -14.82
N VAL A 53 -0.67 12.95 -15.91
CA VAL A 53 0.76 13.29 -15.98
C VAL A 53 0.90 14.59 -16.76
N GLY A 54 1.18 15.68 -16.04
CA GLY A 54 1.43 17.00 -16.60
C GLY A 54 2.92 17.33 -16.67
N TRP A 55 3.23 18.57 -17.04
CA TRP A 55 4.60 19.08 -16.96
C TRP A 55 5.04 19.19 -15.50
N ARG A 56 6.02 18.37 -15.10
CA ARG A 56 6.57 18.34 -13.73
C ARG A 56 5.53 18.14 -12.62
N ARG A 57 4.38 17.55 -12.97
CA ARG A 57 3.25 17.33 -12.07
C ARG A 57 2.60 15.97 -12.32
N ILE A 58 2.20 15.32 -11.24
CA ILE A 58 1.35 14.13 -11.24
C ILE A 58 0.16 14.40 -10.34
N ASP A 59 -1.05 14.20 -10.86
CA ASP A 59 -2.29 14.28 -10.10
C ASP A 59 -2.96 12.90 -10.11
N VAL A 60 -3.18 12.30 -8.95
CA VAL A 60 -3.92 11.04 -8.82
C VAL A 60 -5.28 11.32 -8.21
N LEU A 61 -6.33 10.97 -8.94
CA LEU A 61 -7.72 11.30 -8.62
C LEU A 61 -8.50 10.01 -8.36
N PHE A 62 -9.14 9.90 -7.19
CA PHE A 62 -10.15 8.89 -6.94
C PHE A 62 -11.45 9.29 -7.63
N ARG A 63 -12.03 8.38 -8.42
CA ARG A 63 -13.29 8.59 -9.13
C ARG A 63 -14.25 7.45 -8.83
N PRO A 64 -15.28 7.65 -7.99
CA PRO A 64 -16.31 6.64 -7.82
C PRO A 64 -17.11 6.46 -9.11
N GLY A 65 -17.57 5.24 -9.35
CA GLY A 65 -18.51 4.92 -10.41
C GLY A 65 -19.89 5.56 -10.15
N ASN A 66 -20.66 5.74 -11.21
CA ASN A 66 -21.98 6.40 -11.16
C ASN A 66 -22.99 5.73 -10.21
N PHE A 67 -22.77 4.48 -9.84
CA PHE A 67 -23.59 3.64 -8.96
C PHE A 67 -22.81 3.11 -7.76
N ALA A 68 -21.70 3.75 -7.38
CA ALA A 68 -20.86 3.34 -6.26
C ALA A 68 -21.34 3.87 -4.90
N GLY A 69 -22.62 4.25 -4.76
CA GLY A 69 -23.16 4.85 -3.54
C GLY A 69 -22.97 3.97 -2.31
N GLU A 70 -23.27 2.67 -2.43
CA GLU A 70 -23.06 1.69 -1.35
C GLU A 70 -21.59 1.57 -0.95
N LEU A 71 -20.68 1.61 -1.93
CA LEU A 71 -19.24 1.59 -1.68
C LEU A 71 -18.79 2.84 -0.91
N ILE A 72 -19.24 4.03 -1.33
CA ILE A 72 -18.90 5.28 -0.66
C ILE A 72 -19.43 5.32 0.77
N GLU A 73 -20.67 4.85 0.99
CA GLU A 73 -21.26 4.74 2.32
C GLU A 73 -20.47 3.77 3.22
N ALA A 74 -20.08 2.61 2.67
CA ALA A 74 -19.24 1.64 3.36
C ALA A 74 -17.86 2.22 3.72
N MET A 75 -17.22 2.96 2.80
CA MET A 75 -15.95 3.65 3.05
C MET A 75 -16.06 4.69 4.16
N GLY A 76 -17.16 5.45 4.23
CA GLY A 76 -17.43 6.38 5.32
C GLY A 76 -17.64 5.71 6.68
N SER A 77 -17.92 4.40 6.67
CA SER A 77 -18.11 3.56 7.86
C SER A 77 -16.88 2.73 8.22
N ALA A 78 -15.73 2.95 7.55
CA ALA A 78 -14.49 2.22 7.81
C ALA A 78 -14.15 2.18 9.30
N GLU A 79 -13.58 1.08 9.79
CA GLU A 79 -13.19 0.92 11.18
C GLU A 79 -11.93 1.75 11.52
N GLN A 80 -11.62 1.86 12.82
CA GLN A 80 -10.55 2.76 13.29
C GLN A 80 -9.18 2.46 12.68
N THR A 81 -8.84 1.18 12.46
CA THR A 81 -7.62 0.76 11.76
C THR A 81 -7.57 1.30 10.33
N GLY A 82 -8.64 1.13 9.56
CA GLY A 82 -8.74 1.68 8.20
C GLY A 82 -8.62 3.20 8.16
N ARG A 83 -9.27 3.90 9.10
CA ARG A 83 -9.17 5.37 9.23
C ARG A 83 -7.74 5.81 9.55
N GLN A 84 -7.04 5.09 10.43
CA GLN A 84 -5.64 5.41 10.75
C GLN A 84 -4.71 5.14 9.58
N GLY A 85 -4.85 4.01 8.87
CA GLY A 85 -4.09 3.72 7.66
C GLY A 85 -4.27 4.81 6.59
N PHE A 86 -5.51 5.23 6.34
CA PHE A 86 -5.82 6.33 5.43
C PHE A 86 -5.10 7.64 5.81
N ARG A 87 -5.18 8.03 7.09
CA ARG A 87 -4.51 9.23 7.61
C ARG A 87 -2.99 9.14 7.51
N ALA A 88 -2.41 8.00 7.86
CA ALA A 88 -0.96 7.80 7.83
C ALA A 88 -0.39 7.92 6.41
N VAL A 89 -1.05 7.29 5.43
CA VAL A 89 -0.63 7.37 4.01
C VAL A 89 -0.76 8.79 3.48
N LEU A 90 -1.88 9.48 3.74
CA LEU A 90 -2.06 10.87 3.32
C LEU A 90 -1.08 11.82 4.03
N GLY A 91 -0.75 11.55 5.29
CA GLY A 91 0.28 12.26 6.03
C GLY A 91 1.63 12.18 5.35
N VAL A 92 2.08 10.99 4.94
CA VAL A 92 3.33 10.83 4.17
C VAL A 92 3.28 11.57 2.84
N CYS A 93 2.14 11.51 2.14
CA CYS A 93 2.01 12.24 0.87
C CYS A 93 2.24 13.74 1.06
N ARG A 94 1.71 14.33 2.15
CA ARG A 94 1.93 15.74 2.49
C ARG A 94 3.37 16.03 2.90
N ASP A 95 3.96 15.16 3.72
CA ASP A 95 5.37 15.26 4.15
C ASP A 95 6.30 15.27 2.91
N ASP A 96 5.96 14.50 1.87
CA ASP A 96 6.66 14.45 0.59
C ASP A 96 6.25 15.56 -0.40
N GLY A 97 5.51 16.58 0.07
CA GLY A 97 5.19 17.80 -0.66
C GLY A 97 4.01 17.67 -1.65
N ALA A 98 3.07 16.76 -1.41
CA ALA A 98 1.81 16.71 -2.15
C ALA A 98 0.74 17.62 -1.54
N ASP A 99 -0.03 18.27 -2.41
CA ASP A 99 -1.31 18.89 -2.08
C ASP A 99 -2.40 17.81 -2.05
N ILE A 100 -3.15 17.74 -0.94
CA ILE A 100 -4.22 16.75 -0.74
C ILE A 100 -5.55 17.49 -0.64
N ALA A 101 -6.43 17.25 -1.60
CA ALA A 101 -7.80 17.73 -1.56
C ALA A 101 -8.75 16.57 -1.29
N LEU A 102 -9.45 16.63 -0.16
CA LEU A 102 -10.51 15.70 0.22
C LEU A 102 -11.83 16.48 0.31
N SER A 103 -12.87 15.96 -0.32
CA SER A 103 -14.23 16.45 -0.17
C SER A 103 -15.17 15.28 0.12
N VAL A 104 -16.04 15.46 1.11
CA VAL A 104 -17.09 14.51 1.48
C VAL A 104 -18.42 15.25 1.40
N ASN A 105 -19.37 14.69 0.66
CA ASN A 105 -20.68 15.32 0.41
C ASN A 105 -20.56 16.73 -0.20
N GLY A 106 -19.52 16.95 -1.02
CA GLY A 106 -19.25 18.23 -1.69
C GLY A 106 -18.61 19.30 -0.80
N ALA A 107 -18.38 19.03 0.49
CA ALA A 107 -17.70 19.93 1.40
C ALA A 107 -16.23 19.51 1.55
N ALA A 108 -15.31 20.46 1.41
CA ALA A 108 -13.89 20.23 1.69
C ALA A 108 -13.68 19.80 3.14
N ARG A 109 -12.89 18.75 3.36
CA ARG A 109 -12.63 18.15 4.67
C ARG A 109 -11.13 17.99 4.91
N ASP A 110 -10.74 18.08 6.19
CA ASP A 110 -9.44 17.59 6.62
C ASP A 110 -9.53 16.10 6.95
N PRO A 111 -8.73 15.21 6.32
CA PRO A 111 -8.59 13.81 6.72
C PRO A 111 -8.35 13.58 8.23
N ASN A 112 -7.72 14.54 8.92
CA ASN A 112 -7.44 14.45 10.35
C ASN A 112 -8.61 14.87 11.25
N ASP A 113 -9.65 15.50 10.69
CA ASP A 113 -10.86 15.84 11.43
C ASP A 113 -11.71 14.56 11.64
N ASP A 114 -11.98 14.20 12.90
CA ASP A 114 -12.83 13.04 13.22
C ASP A 114 -14.30 13.27 12.84
N GLY A 115 -14.73 14.53 12.70
CA GLY A 115 -16.08 14.90 12.29
C GLY A 115 -16.50 14.32 10.94
N ILE A 116 -15.54 14.03 10.04
CA ILE A 116 -15.82 13.47 8.72
C ILE A 116 -16.51 12.10 8.80
N TRP A 117 -16.24 11.32 9.84
CA TRP A 117 -16.75 9.95 10.02
C TRP A 117 -18.12 9.90 10.71
N THR A 118 -18.63 11.04 11.18
CA THR A 118 -19.90 11.11 11.94
C THR A 118 -21.12 11.29 11.04
N THR A 119 -20.90 11.59 9.76
CA THR A 119 -21.96 11.81 8.78
C THR A 119 -21.93 10.72 7.72
N PRO A 120 -23.08 10.24 7.19
CA PRO A 120 -23.09 9.31 6.07
C PRO A 120 -22.44 9.91 4.83
N TRP A 121 -21.55 9.15 4.18
CA TRP A 121 -20.89 9.58 2.94
C TRP A 121 -21.78 9.23 1.74
N ARG A 122 -22.15 10.24 0.97
CA ARG A 122 -22.91 10.14 -0.29
C ARG A 122 -22.05 10.44 -1.50
N SER A 123 -20.99 11.22 -1.31
CA SER A 123 -19.94 11.43 -2.29
C SER A 123 -18.58 11.54 -1.61
N LEU A 124 -17.55 11.13 -2.33
CA LEU A 124 -16.15 11.21 -1.92
C LEU A 124 -15.33 11.65 -3.13
N ASP A 125 -14.60 12.75 -2.97
CA ASP A 125 -13.58 13.20 -3.89
C ASP A 125 -12.24 13.21 -3.16
N LEU A 126 -11.23 12.54 -3.71
CA LEU A 126 -9.86 12.58 -3.22
C LEU A 126 -8.92 12.86 -4.39
N ALA A 127 -8.07 13.87 -4.22
CA ALA A 127 -7.00 14.20 -5.15
C ALA A 127 -5.67 14.33 -4.40
N ILE A 128 -4.66 13.61 -4.89
CA ILE A 128 -3.26 13.71 -4.45
C ILE A 128 -2.48 14.36 -5.58
N ARG A 129 -1.98 15.57 -5.36
CA ARG A 129 -1.30 16.38 -6.40
C ARG A 129 0.13 16.65 -6.01
N ARG A 130 1.08 16.16 -6.81
CA ARG A 130 2.50 16.41 -6.60
C ARG A 130 3.09 17.21 -7.75
N GLY A 131 3.58 18.40 -7.46
CA GLY A 131 4.24 19.29 -8.43
C GLY A 131 5.77 19.31 -8.28
N MET A 132 6.45 20.10 -9.11
CA MET A 132 7.91 20.26 -9.09
C MET A 132 8.71 18.94 -9.20
N LEU A 133 8.11 17.91 -9.80
CA LEU A 133 8.76 16.62 -10.01
C LEU A 133 9.81 16.71 -11.12
N ALA A 134 10.91 15.98 -10.95
CA ALA A 134 11.85 15.69 -12.03
C ALA A 134 11.24 14.60 -12.92
N ILE A 135 10.24 15.01 -13.72
CA ILE A 135 9.64 14.16 -14.74
C ILE A 135 9.60 14.84 -16.10
N ASN A 136 9.57 14.05 -17.16
CA ASN A 136 9.71 14.50 -18.55
C ASN A 136 11.06 15.21 -18.82
N ASP A 137 12.12 14.82 -18.10
CA ASP A 137 13.48 15.37 -18.27
C ASP A 137 14.39 14.52 -19.17
N GLY A 138 13.84 13.42 -19.72
CA GLY A 138 14.56 12.48 -20.60
C GLY A 138 14.80 11.11 -19.96
N ASP A 139 14.57 10.95 -18.65
CA ASP A 139 14.65 9.67 -17.96
C ASP A 139 13.25 9.03 -17.80
N ALA A 140 12.87 8.21 -18.76
CA ALA A 140 11.57 7.54 -18.76
C ALA A 140 11.39 6.55 -17.60
N ASP A 141 12.48 5.98 -17.08
CA ASP A 141 12.41 5.02 -15.97
C ASP A 141 12.22 5.77 -14.65
N ALA A 142 12.84 6.95 -14.48
CA ALA A 142 12.57 7.84 -13.36
C ALA A 142 11.13 8.37 -13.38
N ASP A 143 10.63 8.75 -14.56
CA ASP A 143 9.22 9.14 -14.75
C ASP A 143 8.28 8.04 -14.27
N MET A 144 8.52 6.80 -14.71
CA MET A 144 7.72 5.65 -14.33
C MET A 144 7.72 5.43 -12.82
N ARG A 145 8.90 5.46 -12.17
CA ARG A 145 9.02 5.28 -10.71
C ARG A 145 8.19 6.32 -9.94
N GLN A 146 8.16 7.57 -10.40
CA GLN A 146 7.33 8.61 -9.78
C GLN A 146 5.84 8.33 -9.99
N ILE A 147 5.42 7.96 -11.20
CA ILE A 147 4.02 7.64 -11.51
C ILE A 147 3.53 6.46 -10.67
N GLU A 148 4.32 5.39 -10.58
CA GLU A 148 4.02 4.22 -9.76
C GLU A 148 3.91 4.60 -8.29
N LEU A 149 4.90 5.31 -7.74
CA LEU A 149 4.90 5.72 -6.33
C LEU A 149 3.63 6.49 -5.93
N TRP A 150 3.26 7.51 -6.70
CA TRP A 150 2.09 8.33 -6.39
C TRP A 150 0.77 7.59 -6.62
N THR A 151 0.72 6.72 -7.63
CA THR A 151 -0.47 5.89 -7.90
C THR A 151 -0.66 4.85 -6.81
N SER A 152 0.41 4.18 -6.37
CA SER A 152 0.40 3.22 -5.25
C SER A 152 -0.03 3.86 -3.94
N ARG A 153 0.46 5.07 -3.63
CA ARG A 153 0.04 5.82 -2.44
C ARG A 153 -1.45 6.13 -2.44
N ALA A 154 -1.98 6.59 -3.58
CA ALA A 154 -3.42 6.81 -3.70
C ALA A 154 -4.21 5.50 -3.53
N ALA A 155 -3.74 4.40 -4.14
CA ALA A 155 -4.36 3.10 -4.02
C ALA A 155 -4.36 2.58 -2.58
N ALA A 156 -3.23 2.67 -1.86
CA ALA A 156 -3.10 2.27 -0.47
C ALA A 156 -4.02 3.07 0.47
N ALA A 157 -4.13 4.38 0.25
CA ALA A 157 -5.06 5.23 0.99
C ALA A 157 -6.51 4.77 0.77
N VAL A 158 -6.94 4.63 -0.49
CA VAL A 158 -8.31 4.17 -0.81
C VAL A 158 -8.58 2.77 -0.26
N LEU A 159 -7.63 1.85 -0.40
CA LEU A 159 -7.72 0.47 0.09
C LEU A 159 -7.95 0.41 1.61
N SER A 160 -7.33 1.32 2.36
CA SER A 160 -7.50 1.41 3.81
C SER A 160 -8.95 1.67 4.24
N LEU A 161 -9.77 2.27 3.36
CA LEU A 161 -11.18 2.54 3.61
C LEU A 161 -12.12 1.50 3.00
N LEU A 162 -11.64 0.56 2.18
CA LEU A 162 -12.52 -0.41 1.54
C LEU A 162 -13.04 -1.44 2.56
N PRO A 163 -14.31 -1.88 2.43
CA PRO A 163 -14.89 -2.94 3.25
C PRO A 163 -14.38 -4.32 2.78
N LEU A 164 -13.09 -4.58 3.00
CA LEU A 164 -12.46 -5.84 2.62
C LEU A 164 -12.61 -6.85 3.77
N GLU A 165 -13.08 -8.05 3.46
CA GLU A 165 -13.05 -9.16 4.42
C GLU A 165 -11.59 -9.50 4.75
N ALA A 166 -11.25 -9.52 6.03
CA ALA A 166 -9.96 -10.05 6.48
C ALA A 166 -9.96 -11.56 6.22
N ASN A 167 -8.94 -12.08 5.53
CA ASN A 167 -8.78 -13.52 5.36
C ASN A 167 -8.53 -14.18 6.75
N ASP A 168 -9.59 -14.68 7.38
CA ASP A 168 -9.59 -15.27 8.72
C ASP A 168 -9.16 -16.75 8.71
N ASP A 169 -7.86 -16.99 8.61
CA ASP A 169 -7.29 -18.32 8.86
C ASP A 169 -6.73 -18.35 10.31
N GLY A 170 -7.62 -18.28 11.30
CA GLY A 170 -7.26 -18.38 12.72
C GLY A 170 -6.96 -19.80 13.19
N GLY A 171 -5.72 -20.06 13.61
CA GLY A 171 -5.28 -21.24 14.35
C GLY A 171 -4.22 -20.86 15.37
N GLU A 172 -4.26 -21.46 16.57
CA GLU A 172 -3.28 -21.33 17.65
C GLU A 172 -2.02 -22.18 17.38
N GLU A 173 -0.86 -21.64 17.72
CA GLU A 173 0.47 -22.22 17.48
C GLU A 173 0.72 -23.56 18.20
N PRO A 174 1.29 -24.57 17.52
CA PRO A 174 2.01 -25.66 18.18
C PRO A 174 3.52 -25.35 18.24
N THR A 175 4.11 -25.49 19.42
CA THR A 175 5.57 -25.55 19.60
C THR A 175 6.17 -26.69 18.78
N PRO A 176 7.24 -26.49 17.98
CA PRO A 176 7.80 -27.54 17.15
C PRO A 176 8.59 -28.54 18.00
N GLU A 177 7.98 -29.67 18.35
CA GLU A 177 8.73 -30.88 18.65
C GLU A 177 9.32 -31.42 17.34
N ILE A 178 10.65 -31.31 17.20
CA ILE A 178 11.38 -31.82 16.03
C ILE A 178 11.49 -33.34 16.16
N ALA A 179 10.44 -34.05 15.76
CA ALA A 179 10.52 -35.45 15.35
C ALA A 179 10.78 -35.48 13.84
N GLY A 180 11.80 -36.23 13.40
CA GLY A 180 12.19 -36.30 11.99
C GLY A 180 11.04 -36.76 11.09
N LEU A 181 10.52 -35.87 10.25
CA LEU A 181 9.48 -36.17 9.27
C LEU A 181 10.11 -36.44 7.89
N PRO A 182 9.51 -37.32 7.05
CA PRO A 182 10.03 -37.67 5.73
C PRO A 182 10.04 -36.47 4.77
N GLU A 183 10.96 -36.52 3.80
CA GLU A 183 11.11 -35.51 2.72
C GLU A 183 9.77 -35.29 2.00
N GLY A 184 9.29 -34.04 1.95
CA GLY A 184 7.98 -33.69 1.39
C GLY A 184 6.85 -33.52 2.42
N ALA A 185 7.12 -33.72 3.72
CA ALA A 185 6.20 -33.28 4.77
C ALA A 185 6.04 -31.76 4.72
N LYS A 186 4.84 -31.28 4.40
CA LYS A 186 4.51 -29.85 4.42
C LYS A 186 4.41 -29.38 5.87
N THR A 187 5.47 -28.81 6.40
CA THR A 187 5.40 -28.01 7.63
C THR A 187 4.71 -26.69 7.28
N ARG A 188 3.46 -26.50 7.68
CA ARG A 188 2.82 -25.19 7.64
C ARG A 188 3.46 -24.33 8.73
N ILE A 189 4.33 -23.41 8.32
CA ILE A 189 4.74 -22.28 9.14
C ILE A 189 3.54 -21.31 9.11
N GLU A 190 2.92 -21.02 10.26
CA GLU A 190 1.77 -20.11 10.32
C GLU A 190 2.24 -18.65 10.16
N VAL A 191 2.04 -18.11 8.96
CA VAL A 191 2.29 -16.71 8.57
C VAL A 191 0.93 -16.00 8.39
N ASN A 192 0.01 -16.16 9.35
CA ASN A 192 -1.40 -16.34 8.93
C ASN A 192 -2.49 -15.40 9.44
N ARG A 193 -2.21 -14.30 10.15
CA ARG A 193 -3.32 -13.38 10.49
C ARG A 193 -3.05 -11.91 10.24
N TYR A 194 -1.89 -11.40 10.63
CA TYR A 194 -1.64 -9.95 10.62
C TYR A 194 -0.73 -9.45 9.49
N GLU A 195 0.22 -10.28 9.02
CA GLU A 195 0.94 -10.06 7.75
C GLU A 195 0.01 -10.11 6.52
N ARG A 196 -1.25 -10.53 6.70
CA ARG A 196 -2.25 -10.74 5.64
C ARG A 196 -3.29 -9.64 5.53
N ASP A 197 -3.38 -8.65 6.44
CA ASP A 197 -4.22 -7.49 6.16
C ASP A 197 -3.53 -6.68 5.05
N ARG A 198 -4.02 -6.90 3.83
CA ARG A 198 -3.53 -6.25 2.61
C ARG A 198 -3.54 -4.73 2.73
N ARG A 199 -4.40 -4.16 3.58
CA ARG A 199 -4.47 -2.72 3.86
C ARG A 199 -3.24 -2.25 4.62
N ASN A 200 -2.84 -2.98 5.65
CA ASN A 200 -1.64 -2.69 6.44
C ASN A 200 -0.37 -2.84 5.60
N ARG A 201 -0.27 -3.90 4.80
CA ARG A 201 0.85 -4.08 3.87
C ARG A 201 0.92 -2.94 2.86
N ALA A 202 -0.20 -2.62 2.19
CA ALA A 202 -0.25 -1.54 1.20
C ALA A 202 0.15 -0.19 1.82
N ALA A 203 -0.38 0.12 3.02
CA ALA A 203 -0.04 1.34 3.73
C ALA A 203 1.45 1.37 4.11
N ALA A 204 2.00 0.28 4.64
CA ALA A 204 3.41 0.21 5.00
C ALA A 204 4.33 0.42 3.78
N LEU A 205 4.03 -0.19 2.63
CA LEU A 205 4.82 -0.04 1.42
C LEU A 205 4.71 1.36 0.80
N ALA A 206 3.50 1.95 0.80
CA ALA A 206 3.27 3.32 0.37
C ALA A 206 4.03 4.36 1.21
N ILE A 207 4.25 4.05 2.50
CA ILE A 207 4.97 4.90 3.47
C ILE A 207 6.47 4.68 3.37
N HIS A 208 6.93 3.43 3.44
CA HIS A 208 8.34 3.10 3.68
C HIS A 208 9.13 2.78 2.41
N GLY A 209 8.44 2.48 1.31
CA GLY A 209 9.02 1.98 0.07
C GLY A 209 9.48 0.53 0.16
N TYR A 210 10.36 0.14 -0.77
CA TYR A 210 10.80 -1.24 -0.98
C TYR A 210 12.24 -1.51 -0.55
N LEU A 211 12.92 -0.51 0.00
CA LEU A 211 14.26 -0.69 0.57
C LEU A 211 14.17 -1.41 1.91
N CYS A 212 14.92 -2.50 2.06
CA CYS A 212 15.05 -3.18 3.34
C CYS A 212 15.59 -2.22 4.41
N LYS A 213 14.83 -1.96 5.48
CA LYS A 213 15.30 -1.03 6.53
C LYS A 213 16.47 -1.57 7.34
N ALA A 214 16.75 -2.88 7.26
CA ALA A 214 17.94 -3.46 7.87
C ALA A 214 19.18 -3.26 6.98
N CYS A 215 19.17 -3.74 5.74
CA CYS A 215 20.37 -3.84 4.89
C CYS A 215 20.41 -2.95 3.65
N ASP A 216 19.42 -2.06 3.50
CA ASP A 216 19.27 -1.12 2.38
C ASP A 216 19.22 -1.81 1.01
N LEU A 217 18.96 -3.11 0.98
CA LEU A 217 18.80 -3.88 -0.25
C LEU A 217 17.47 -3.53 -0.91
N ASP A 218 17.53 -3.07 -2.15
CA ASP A 218 16.44 -3.15 -3.11
C ASP A 218 16.56 -4.43 -3.94
N MET A 219 15.51 -5.26 -3.94
CA MET A 219 15.52 -6.53 -4.67
C MET A 219 15.46 -6.33 -6.19
N GLY A 220 14.77 -5.28 -6.66
CA GLY A 220 14.69 -4.93 -8.08
C GLY A 220 16.01 -4.41 -8.61
N GLU A 221 16.71 -3.56 -7.85
CA GLU A 221 18.04 -3.09 -8.25
C GLU A 221 19.07 -4.23 -8.31
N ARG A 222 18.98 -5.19 -7.39
CA ARG A 222 19.93 -6.32 -7.35
C ARG A 222 19.63 -7.41 -8.37
N TYR A 223 18.37 -7.78 -8.53
CA TYR A 223 17.96 -8.98 -9.29
C TYR A 223 17.17 -8.65 -10.57
N GLY A 224 16.90 -7.38 -10.84
CA GLY A 224 16.17 -6.94 -12.03
C GLY A 224 14.65 -6.90 -11.85
N PRO A 225 13.91 -6.64 -12.94
CA PRO A 225 12.48 -6.33 -12.90
C PRO A 225 11.61 -7.45 -12.31
N ASP A 226 12.00 -8.71 -12.48
CA ASP A 226 11.26 -9.86 -11.94
C ASP A 226 11.25 -9.89 -10.40
N ALA A 227 12.21 -9.23 -9.75
CA ALA A 227 12.30 -9.09 -8.30
C ALA A 227 11.87 -7.70 -7.82
N ALA A 228 11.43 -6.82 -8.72
CA ALA A 228 11.02 -5.48 -8.34
C ALA A 228 9.84 -5.55 -7.39
N GLY A 229 9.97 -4.90 -6.24
CA GLY A 229 8.93 -4.86 -5.23
C GLY A 229 8.85 -6.10 -4.32
N LEU A 230 9.77 -7.05 -4.48
CA LEU A 230 9.90 -8.19 -3.58
C LEU A 230 10.43 -7.70 -2.22
N ILE A 231 9.54 -7.64 -1.23
CA ILE A 231 9.85 -7.22 0.14
C ILE A 231 8.79 -7.81 1.10
N GLU A 232 9.18 -8.06 2.34
CA GLU A 232 8.31 -8.58 3.40
C GLU A 232 8.05 -7.46 4.43
N VAL A 233 6.80 -7.30 4.86
CA VAL A 233 6.42 -6.30 5.87
C VAL A 233 6.41 -6.96 7.24
N HIS A 234 7.33 -6.51 8.08
CA HIS A 234 7.58 -7.05 9.41
C HIS A 234 6.96 -6.16 10.49
N HIS A 235 6.43 -6.75 11.56
CA HIS A 235 5.97 -6.00 12.72
C HIS A 235 7.14 -5.67 13.65
N VAL A 236 7.29 -4.39 14.01
CA VAL A 236 8.35 -3.94 14.93
C VAL A 236 8.14 -4.51 16.34
N THR A 237 6.89 -4.54 16.79
CA THR A 237 6.47 -5.22 18.02
C THR A 237 5.65 -6.46 17.65
N PRO A 238 6.00 -7.66 18.12
CA PRO A 238 5.25 -8.87 17.82
C PRO A 238 3.76 -8.71 18.18
N VAL A 239 2.89 -9.21 17.31
CA VAL A 239 1.44 -9.05 17.52
C VAL A 239 0.95 -9.80 18.77
N SER A 240 1.64 -10.88 19.17
CA SER A 240 1.37 -11.58 20.43
C SER A 240 1.66 -10.73 21.67
N GLU A 241 2.46 -9.67 21.55
CA GLU A 241 2.80 -8.75 22.64
C GLU A 241 1.88 -7.52 22.68
N VAL A 242 1.06 -7.29 21.65
CA VAL A 242 0.08 -6.20 21.64
C VAL A 242 -1.27 -6.70 22.16
N GLY A 243 -1.94 -5.88 22.98
CA GLY A 243 -3.21 -6.24 23.60
C GLY A 243 -4.39 -6.29 22.60
N PRO A 244 -5.51 -6.93 22.99
CA PRO A 244 -6.73 -6.93 22.17
C PRO A 244 -7.20 -5.48 21.91
N GLY A 245 -7.49 -5.18 20.64
CA GLY A 245 -7.93 -3.85 20.22
C GLY A 245 -6.79 -2.86 19.93
N TYR A 246 -5.53 -3.31 19.93
CA TYR A 246 -4.42 -2.49 19.44
C TYR A 246 -4.62 -2.12 17.97
N ILE A 247 -4.44 -0.83 17.66
CA ILE A 247 -4.58 -0.31 16.30
C ILE A 247 -3.17 -0.12 15.76
N ILE A 248 -2.86 -0.86 14.69
CA ILE A 248 -1.57 -0.80 14.01
C ILE A 248 -1.42 0.57 13.35
N ASP A 249 -0.30 1.25 13.62
CA ASP A 249 0.17 2.38 12.83
C ASP A 249 1.20 1.88 11.79
N PRO A 250 0.86 1.83 10.49
CA PRO A 250 1.78 1.36 9.45
C PRO A 250 3.08 2.16 9.35
N ARG A 251 3.13 3.37 9.90
CA ARG A 251 4.34 4.21 9.93
C ARG A 251 5.34 3.75 10.99
N THR A 252 4.89 3.31 12.16
CA THR A 252 5.78 3.01 13.29
C THR A 252 5.86 1.52 13.60
N ASP A 253 4.79 0.78 13.34
CA ASP A 253 4.64 -0.59 13.80
C ASP A 253 5.02 -1.60 12.72
N LEU A 254 5.15 -1.15 11.47
CA LEU A 254 5.46 -1.97 10.31
C LEU A 254 6.74 -1.49 9.63
N VAL A 255 7.55 -2.44 9.18
CA VAL A 255 8.84 -2.14 8.56
C VAL A 255 9.14 -3.09 7.39
N PRO A 256 9.56 -2.60 6.20
CA PRO A 256 9.96 -3.46 5.10
C PRO A 256 11.33 -4.09 5.35
N LEU A 257 11.42 -5.41 5.19
CA LEU A 257 12.64 -6.22 5.25
C LEU A 257 12.74 -7.10 4.00
N CYS A 258 13.96 -7.30 3.48
CA CYS A 258 14.17 -8.28 2.42
C CYS A 258 13.97 -9.70 2.96
N PRO A 259 13.67 -10.70 2.08
CA PRO A 259 13.40 -12.07 2.54
C PRO A 259 14.49 -12.65 3.45
N ASN A 260 15.76 -12.29 3.19
CA ASN A 260 16.87 -12.73 4.03
C ASN A 260 16.85 -12.07 5.42
N CYS A 261 16.68 -10.74 5.50
CA CYS A 261 16.65 -10.04 6.78
C CYS A 261 15.43 -10.43 7.61
N HIS A 262 14.28 -10.60 6.96
CA HIS A 262 13.07 -11.05 7.63
C HIS A 262 13.22 -12.47 8.19
N ALA A 263 13.72 -13.40 7.38
CA ALA A 263 14.01 -14.77 7.85
C ALA A 263 15.02 -14.79 9.00
N VAL A 264 16.03 -13.91 9.00
CA VAL A 264 16.97 -13.78 10.13
C VAL A 264 16.31 -13.18 11.37
N ALA A 265 15.41 -12.20 11.21
CA ALA A 265 14.68 -11.58 12.32
C ALA A 265 13.98 -12.63 13.18
N HIS A 266 13.32 -13.60 12.52
CA HIS A 266 12.56 -14.67 13.16
C HIS A 266 13.39 -15.87 13.63
N ARG A 267 14.73 -15.79 13.64
CA ARG A 267 15.58 -16.85 14.21
C ARG A 267 15.61 -16.88 15.75
N ARG A 268 14.94 -15.94 16.42
CA ARG A 268 14.80 -15.86 17.88
C ARG A 268 13.39 -15.36 18.25
N ALA A 269 12.95 -15.69 19.46
CA ALA A 269 11.82 -15.04 20.14
C ALA A 269 12.32 -14.30 21.40
N PRO A 270 12.05 -12.99 21.56
CA PRO A 270 11.45 -12.10 20.56
C PRO A 270 12.36 -11.92 19.31
N PRO A 271 11.77 -11.57 18.14
CA PRO A 271 12.50 -11.33 16.89
C PRO A 271 13.63 -10.32 17.04
N PHE A 272 14.63 -10.39 16.16
CA PHE A 272 15.65 -9.33 16.11
C PHE A 272 15.06 -8.02 15.60
N THR A 273 15.37 -6.95 16.30
CA THR A 273 15.07 -5.58 15.84
C THR A 273 15.88 -5.22 14.60
N VAL A 274 15.41 -4.23 13.84
CA VAL A 274 16.12 -3.67 12.68
C VAL A 274 17.55 -3.26 13.04
N ASP A 275 17.75 -2.64 14.21
CA ASP A 275 19.06 -2.20 14.67
C ASP A 275 19.98 -3.37 15.06
N GLU A 276 19.43 -4.46 15.61
CA GLU A 276 20.20 -5.69 15.82
C GLU A 276 20.60 -6.32 14.48
N LEU A 277 19.70 -6.37 13.50
CA LEU A 277 19.99 -6.88 12.15
C LEU A 277 21.07 -6.04 11.44
N ARG A 278 21.02 -4.71 11.57
CA ARG A 278 22.05 -3.79 11.07
C ARG A 278 23.43 -4.12 11.63
N LYS A 279 23.53 -4.37 12.93
CA LYS A 279 24.80 -4.72 13.58
C LYS A 279 25.33 -6.09 13.18
N LYS A 280 24.46 -6.99 12.71
CA LYS A 280 24.80 -8.36 12.29
C LYS A 280 25.26 -8.45 10.83
N GLN A 281 25.05 -7.42 10.03
CA GLN A 281 25.57 -7.40 8.66
C GLN A 281 27.09 -7.39 8.72
N GLY A 282 27.69 -8.53 8.38
CA GLY A 282 29.11 -8.61 8.12
C GLY A 282 29.41 -7.71 6.95
N ARG A 283 30.03 -6.56 7.21
CA ARG A 283 30.66 -5.76 6.16
C ARG A 283 31.83 -6.60 5.64
N ALA A 284 31.63 -7.22 4.48
CA ALA A 284 32.74 -7.68 3.64
C ALA A 284 33.29 -6.47 2.88
#